data_AF-A0A7S2M5L1-F1
#
_entry.id   AF-A0A7S2M5L1-F1
#
_cell.length_a   1.000
_cell.length_b   1.000
_cell.length_c   1.000
_cell.angle_alpha   90.00
_cell.angle_beta   90.00
_cell.angle_gamma   90.00
#
_symmetry.space_group_name_H-M   'P 1'
#
loop_
_entity.id
_entity.type
_entity.pdbx_description
1 polymer ?
#
loop_
_entity_poly.entity_id
_entity_poly.type
_entity_poly.pdbx_seq_one_letter_code
_entity_poly.pdbx_strand_id
1 'polypeptide(L)'
;PAPAAADASARTALIRQLFDRCDAGGDGCLSVSEMRTFANLSGFEGSDAEWAAEFQELCRDTGTDPSSAGLSLATFHRLLDDESDAGQYCSDEDIREMLGTLPEPPPPAQPAEPPPPAQDPREALIREVFRRCDANRDGSLSRREMQTFAVATGFDGSDAEWAEEFVALCADQGGVDPDGAGIGIGDFLQLVNDDSDAGQYCSDDELRQMLEDLPAEP
;
A
#
# COMPACT_ATOMS: atom_id res chain seq x y z
N PRO A 1 -18.04 40.52 3.10
CA PRO A 1 -17.58 39.59 2.04
C PRO A 1 -16.49 38.64 2.57
N ALA A 2 -16.84 37.37 2.76
CA ALA A 2 -15.86 36.32 3.01
C ALA A 2 -16.38 34.96 2.47
N PRO A 3 -16.13 34.65 1.19
CA PRO A 3 -16.19 33.28 0.69
C PRO A 3 -14.82 32.69 0.29
N ALA A 4 -13.71 33.43 0.35
CA ALA A 4 -12.44 32.98 -0.22
C ALA A 4 -11.69 31.90 0.59
N ALA A 5 -11.92 31.79 1.91
CA ALA A 5 -11.13 30.88 2.76
C ALA A 5 -11.64 29.43 2.77
N ALA A 6 -12.92 29.19 2.46
CA ALA A 6 -13.48 27.84 2.39
C ALA A 6 -13.06 27.11 1.10
N ASP A 7 -12.97 27.85 0.00
CA ASP A 7 -12.56 27.35 -1.31
C ASP A 7 -11.10 26.88 -1.33
N ALA A 8 -10.19 27.65 -0.70
CA ALA A 8 -8.78 27.28 -0.62
C ALA A 8 -8.55 25.95 0.12
N SER A 9 -9.30 25.69 1.20
CA SER A 9 -9.21 24.42 1.94
C SER A 9 -9.78 23.23 1.15
N ALA A 10 -10.83 23.47 0.35
CA ALA A 10 -11.39 22.43 -0.51
C ALA A 10 -10.44 22.09 -1.66
N ARG A 11 -9.84 23.10 -2.29
CA ARG A 11 -8.83 22.94 -3.35
C ARG A 11 -7.60 22.18 -2.86
N THR A 12 -7.04 22.54 -1.70
CA THR A 12 -5.92 21.81 -1.12
C THR A 12 -6.26 20.33 -0.86
N ALA A 13 -7.49 20.04 -0.42
CA ALA A 13 -7.93 18.66 -0.23
C ALA A 13 -8.10 17.89 -1.55
N LEU A 14 -8.57 18.54 -2.61
CA LEU A 14 -8.68 17.95 -3.96
C LEU A 14 -7.30 17.65 -4.55
N ILE A 15 -6.38 18.62 -4.48
CA ILE A 15 -5.01 18.47 -4.97
C ILE A 15 -4.30 17.35 -4.22
N ARG A 16 -4.47 17.28 -2.89
CA ARG A 16 -3.88 16.20 -2.08
C ARG A 16 -4.42 14.83 -2.47
N GLN A 17 -5.73 14.71 -2.71
CA GLN A 17 -6.31 13.45 -3.18
C GLN A 17 -5.77 13.05 -4.55
N LEU A 18 -5.63 14.00 -5.48
CA LEU A 18 -5.07 13.71 -6.78
C LEU A 18 -3.61 13.26 -6.68
N PHE A 19 -2.83 13.94 -5.85
CA PHE A 19 -1.45 13.57 -5.54
C PHE A 19 -1.35 12.14 -5.00
N ASP A 20 -2.15 11.81 -3.98
CA ASP A 20 -2.19 10.47 -3.36
C ASP A 20 -2.57 9.37 -4.34
N ARG A 21 -3.45 9.65 -5.31
CA ARG A 21 -3.78 8.69 -6.38
C ARG A 21 -2.67 8.50 -7.40
N CYS A 22 -1.81 9.50 -7.58
CA CYS A 22 -0.67 9.41 -8.47
C CYS A 22 0.57 8.82 -7.77
N ASP A 23 0.72 9.01 -6.46
CA ASP A 23 1.81 8.51 -5.60
C ASP A 23 1.63 7.01 -5.31
N ALA A 24 1.82 6.19 -6.35
CA ALA A 24 1.70 4.74 -6.26
C ALA A 24 2.75 4.11 -5.33
N GLY A 25 3.91 4.76 -5.18
CA GLY A 25 4.99 4.37 -4.26
C GLY A 25 4.72 4.76 -2.81
N GLY A 26 3.86 5.74 -2.56
CA GLY A 26 3.55 6.23 -1.21
C GLY A 26 4.75 6.89 -0.53
N ASP A 27 5.77 7.30 -1.28
CA ASP A 27 6.97 7.93 -0.74
C ASP A 27 6.81 9.44 -0.54
N GLY A 28 5.64 9.99 -0.87
CA GLY A 28 5.30 11.40 -0.70
C GLY A 28 5.91 12.30 -1.76
N CYS A 29 6.45 11.74 -2.84
CA CYS A 29 6.98 12.43 -4.01
C CYS A 29 6.52 11.74 -5.29
N LEU A 30 6.06 12.51 -6.28
CA LEU A 30 5.70 11.96 -7.59
C LEU A 30 6.94 11.83 -8.47
N SER A 31 7.41 10.61 -8.65
CA SER A 31 8.45 10.28 -9.62
C SER A 31 8.02 10.57 -11.05
N VAL A 32 8.96 10.53 -12.00
CA VAL A 32 8.66 10.72 -13.44
C VAL A 32 7.57 9.77 -13.95
N SER A 33 7.53 8.54 -13.45
CA SER A 33 6.55 7.52 -13.83
C SER A 33 5.18 7.78 -13.19
N GLU A 34 5.13 8.28 -11.96
CA GLU A 34 3.88 8.61 -11.27
C GLU A 34 3.26 9.89 -11.84
N MET A 35 4.11 10.87 -12.13
CA MET A 35 3.69 12.12 -12.76
C MET A 35 3.27 11.90 -14.22
N ARG A 36 3.71 10.80 -14.88
CA ARG A 36 3.19 10.37 -16.19
C ARG A 36 1.70 10.09 -16.13
N THR A 37 1.22 9.50 -15.03
CA THR A 37 -0.21 9.23 -14.82
C THR A 37 -0.99 10.52 -14.83
N PHE A 38 -0.54 11.53 -14.08
CA PHE A 38 -1.15 12.86 -14.09
C PHE A 38 -1.10 13.50 -15.48
N ALA A 39 0.04 13.45 -16.18
CA ALA A 39 0.19 14.00 -17.52
C ALA A 39 -0.81 13.41 -18.51
N ASN A 40 -1.03 12.09 -18.47
CA ASN A 40 -2.04 11.43 -19.30
C ASN A 40 -3.46 11.90 -18.98
N LEU A 41 -3.78 12.08 -17.69
CA LEU A 41 -5.09 12.58 -17.25
C LEU A 41 -5.32 14.05 -17.66
N SER A 42 -4.26 14.84 -17.70
CA SER A 42 -4.27 16.21 -18.19
C SER A 42 -4.27 16.31 -19.73
N GLY A 43 -4.24 15.18 -20.44
CA GLY A 43 -4.35 15.13 -21.91
C GLY A 43 -3.02 15.05 -22.67
N PHE A 44 -1.91 14.69 -22.01
CA PHE A 44 -0.64 14.45 -22.72
C PHE A 44 -0.67 13.10 -23.47
N GLU A 45 -0.50 13.15 -24.79
CA GLU A 45 -0.56 11.97 -25.67
C GLU A 45 0.83 11.49 -26.17
N GLY A 46 1.92 12.07 -25.67
CA GLY A 46 3.30 11.73 -26.09
C GLY A 46 3.84 10.42 -25.53
N SER A 47 5.02 10.01 -26.01
CA SER A 47 5.73 8.81 -25.55
C SER A 47 6.36 9.02 -24.16
N ASP A 48 6.74 7.94 -23.45
CA ASP A 48 7.48 8.05 -22.18
C ASP A 48 8.80 8.83 -22.32
N ALA A 49 9.47 8.71 -23.47
CA ALA A 49 10.68 9.47 -23.76
C ALA A 49 10.42 10.97 -23.94
N GLU A 50 9.28 11.34 -24.52
CA GLU A 50 8.85 12.73 -24.66
C GLU A 50 8.46 13.27 -23.28
N TRP A 51 7.70 12.51 -22.50
CA TRP A 51 7.35 12.88 -21.14
C TRP A 51 8.58 13.05 -20.23
N ALA A 52 9.59 12.18 -20.35
CA ALA A 52 10.81 12.31 -19.56
C ALA A 52 11.55 13.64 -19.85
N ALA A 53 11.48 14.15 -21.08
CA ALA A 53 12.02 15.46 -21.42
C ALA A 53 11.17 16.59 -20.81
N GLU A 54 9.85 16.52 -20.94
CA GLU A 54 8.92 17.50 -20.35
C GLU A 54 9.04 17.55 -18.82
N PHE A 55 9.16 16.39 -18.16
CA PHE A 55 9.33 16.31 -16.72
C PHE A 55 10.65 16.95 -16.25
N GLN A 56 11.72 16.88 -17.05
CA GLN A 56 12.96 17.60 -16.74
C GLN A 56 12.77 19.12 -16.83
N GLU A 57 12.01 19.61 -17.80
CA GLU A 57 11.68 21.04 -17.92
C GLU A 57 10.78 21.49 -16.76
N LEU A 58 9.79 20.67 -16.40
CA LEU A 58 8.90 20.89 -15.26
C LEU A 58 9.68 20.93 -13.93
N CYS A 59 10.65 20.04 -13.74
CA CYS A 59 11.53 20.05 -12.58
C CYS A 59 12.34 21.35 -12.53
N ARG A 60 12.90 21.80 -13.67
CA ARG A 60 13.64 23.06 -13.74
C ARG A 60 12.77 24.28 -13.41
N ASP A 61 11.56 24.33 -13.95
CA ASP A 61 10.62 25.44 -13.75
C ASP A 61 10.16 25.54 -12.30
N THR A 62 9.86 24.39 -11.69
CA THR A 62 9.44 24.30 -10.28
C THR A 62 10.60 24.41 -9.28
N GLY A 63 11.85 24.43 -9.75
CA GLY A 63 13.06 24.42 -8.93
C GLY A 63 13.31 23.10 -8.21
N THR A 64 12.71 22.01 -8.70
CA THR A 64 12.94 20.64 -8.21
C THR A 64 14.11 20.02 -8.95
N ASP A 65 15.01 19.34 -8.24
CA ASP A 65 16.12 18.66 -8.92
C ASP A 65 15.58 17.43 -9.67
N PRO A 66 15.81 17.28 -10.98
CA PRO A 66 15.31 16.14 -11.76
C PRO A 66 15.96 14.81 -11.36
N SER A 67 17.01 14.83 -10.52
CA SER A 67 17.66 13.67 -9.92
C SER A 67 17.12 13.36 -8.52
N SER A 68 16.22 14.19 -7.97
CA SER A 68 15.50 13.89 -6.73
C SER A 68 14.40 12.85 -6.97
N ALA A 69 13.91 12.25 -5.88
CA ALA A 69 12.88 11.20 -5.92
C ALA A 69 11.60 11.59 -6.68
N GLY A 70 11.26 12.88 -6.75
CA GLY A 70 10.10 13.36 -7.51
C GLY A 70 9.62 14.75 -7.09
N LEU A 71 8.43 15.13 -7.55
CA LEU A 71 7.75 16.36 -7.14
C LEU A 71 7.00 16.14 -5.82
N SER A 72 7.31 16.94 -4.80
CA SER A 72 6.57 16.90 -3.53
C SER A 72 5.14 17.44 -3.67
N LEU A 73 4.25 17.07 -2.75
CA LEU A 73 2.87 17.61 -2.67
C LEU A 73 2.85 19.15 -2.68
N ALA A 74 3.79 19.81 -2.00
CA ALA A 74 3.85 21.26 -1.96
C ALA A 74 4.22 21.89 -3.31
N THR A 75 5.07 21.21 -4.08
CA THR A 75 5.43 21.63 -5.44
C THR A 75 4.29 21.36 -6.41
N PHE A 76 3.67 20.19 -6.33
CA PHE A 76 2.50 19.81 -7.13
C PHE A 76 1.32 20.76 -6.90
N HIS A 77 1.09 21.14 -5.64
CA HIS A 77 0.07 22.14 -5.30
C HIS A 77 0.34 23.49 -5.94
N ARG A 78 1.57 24.00 -5.85
CA ARG A 78 1.96 25.24 -6.51
C ARG A 78 1.79 25.17 -8.02
N LEU A 79 2.15 24.05 -8.64
CA LEU A 79 2.05 23.84 -10.08
C LEU A 79 0.59 23.95 -10.57
N LEU A 80 -0.34 23.34 -9.84
CA LEU A 80 -1.77 23.39 -10.16
C LEU A 80 -2.42 24.72 -9.79
N ASP A 81 -1.86 25.47 -8.84
CA ASP A 81 -2.33 26.79 -8.40
C ASP A 81 -1.75 27.94 -9.23
N ASP A 82 -0.76 27.68 -10.08
CA ASP A 82 -0.09 28.71 -10.88
C ASP A 82 -0.91 29.08 -12.12
N GLU A 83 -1.68 30.18 -12.02
CA GLU A 83 -2.48 30.78 -13.10
C GLU A 83 -1.65 31.56 -14.14
N SER A 84 -0.32 31.45 -14.12
CA SER A 84 0.52 32.15 -15.08
C SER A 84 0.47 31.48 -16.47
N ASP A 85 0.88 32.20 -17.51
CA ASP A 85 0.95 31.70 -18.89
C ASP A 85 1.94 30.52 -19.04
N ALA A 86 2.82 30.32 -18.05
CA ALA A 86 3.76 29.19 -17.96
C ALA A 86 3.28 28.08 -17.00
N GLY A 87 2.20 28.32 -16.26
CA GLY A 87 1.68 27.40 -15.25
C GLY A 87 0.79 26.31 -15.84
N GLN A 88 0.59 25.23 -15.07
CA GLN A 88 -0.32 24.15 -15.39
C GLN A 88 -1.59 24.25 -14.55
N TYR A 89 -2.17 25.45 -14.47
CA TYR A 89 -3.38 25.68 -13.70
C TYR A 89 -4.46 24.65 -14.05
N CYS A 90 -4.91 23.92 -13.04
CA CYS A 90 -6.04 23.02 -13.15
C CYS A 90 -7.17 23.53 -12.27
N SER A 91 -8.38 23.65 -12.82
CA SER A 91 -9.55 24.04 -12.03
C SER A 91 -9.93 22.91 -11.07
N ASP A 92 -10.67 23.22 -10.01
CA ASP A 92 -11.28 22.20 -9.15
C ASP A 92 -12.17 21.23 -9.95
N GLU A 93 -12.84 21.73 -11.00
CA GLU A 93 -13.63 20.97 -11.96
C GLU A 93 -12.80 19.98 -12.79
N ASP A 94 -11.60 20.38 -13.24
CA ASP A 94 -10.69 19.48 -13.95
C ASP A 94 -10.14 18.41 -13.00
N ILE A 95 -9.73 18.80 -11.79
CA ILE A 95 -9.19 17.87 -10.79
C ILE A 95 -10.21 16.80 -10.40
N ARG A 96 -11.49 17.15 -10.22
CA ARG A 96 -12.54 16.15 -9.92
C ARG A 96 -12.80 15.19 -11.09
N GLU A 97 -12.66 15.65 -12.34
CA GLU A 97 -12.80 14.78 -13.51
C GLU A 97 -11.62 13.81 -13.63
N MET A 98 -10.39 14.29 -13.37
CA MET A 98 -9.20 13.45 -13.27
C MET A 98 -9.32 12.42 -12.13
N LEU A 99 -9.86 12.81 -10.98
CA LEU A 99 -10.11 11.89 -9.86
C LEU A 99 -11.17 10.82 -10.17
N GLY A 100 -12.15 11.13 -11.04
CA GLY A 100 -13.19 10.22 -11.47
C GLY A 100 -12.76 9.23 -12.57
N THR A 101 -11.67 9.54 -13.29
CA THR A 101 -11.07 8.63 -14.29
C THR A 101 -10.03 7.68 -13.66
N LEU A 102 -9.46 8.08 -12.52
CA LEU A 102 -8.63 7.20 -11.70
C LEU A 102 -9.48 6.21 -10.91
N PRO A 103 -9.09 4.92 -10.81
CA PRO A 103 -9.80 3.94 -10.00
C PRO A 103 -9.93 4.46 -8.58
N GLU A 104 -11.15 4.49 -8.02
CA GLU A 104 -11.40 4.91 -6.63
C GLU A 104 -10.37 4.24 -5.72
N PRO A 105 -9.75 4.98 -4.77
CA PRO A 105 -8.80 4.33 -3.91
C PRO A 105 -9.62 3.35 -3.06
N PRO A 106 -9.03 2.24 -2.58
CA PRO A 106 -9.64 1.61 -1.42
C PRO A 106 -9.84 2.71 -0.35
N PRO A 107 -11.01 2.74 0.33
CA PRO A 107 -11.29 3.79 1.30
C PRO A 107 -10.12 3.92 2.29
N PRO A 108 -9.79 5.14 2.74
CA PRO A 108 -8.60 5.40 3.53
C PRO A 108 -8.56 4.43 4.72
N ALA A 109 -7.41 3.81 4.95
CA ALA A 109 -7.12 3.06 6.16
C ALA A 109 -7.23 4.04 7.35
N GLN A 110 -8.43 4.13 7.92
CA GLN A 110 -8.69 4.84 9.17
C GLN A 110 -7.84 4.18 10.27
N PRO A 111 -7.33 4.93 11.27
CA PRO A 111 -6.83 4.30 12.48
C PRO A 111 -7.96 3.42 13.04
N ALA A 112 -7.66 2.14 13.18
CA ALA A 112 -8.62 1.05 13.34
C ALA A 112 -9.76 1.36 14.33
N GLU A 113 -10.93 1.72 13.79
CA GLU A 113 -12.18 1.36 14.42
C GLU A 113 -12.37 -0.15 14.19
N PRO A 114 -12.81 -0.94 15.20
CA PRO A 114 -12.92 -2.38 15.08
C PRO A 114 -13.74 -2.72 13.82
N PRO A 115 -13.31 -3.71 13.03
CA PRO A 115 -14.02 -4.07 11.82
C PRO A 115 -15.49 -4.35 12.15
N PRO A 116 -16.43 -4.04 11.23
CA PRO A 116 -17.80 -4.54 11.37
C PRO A 116 -17.72 -6.04 11.63
N PRO A 117 -18.57 -6.61 12.52
CA PRO A 117 -18.41 -7.97 12.97
C PRO A 117 -18.27 -8.89 11.75
N ALA A 118 -17.06 -9.44 11.60
CA ALA A 118 -16.79 -10.47 10.61
C ALA A 118 -17.87 -11.53 10.83
N GLN A 119 -18.54 -11.93 9.75
CA GLN A 119 -19.56 -12.98 9.83
C GLN A 119 -18.96 -14.34 10.21
N ASP A 120 -17.63 -14.43 10.37
CA ASP A 120 -16.95 -15.58 10.93
C ASP A 120 -15.96 -15.17 12.05
N PRO A 121 -16.22 -15.52 13.33
CA PRO A 121 -15.35 -15.18 14.45
C PRO A 121 -13.95 -15.81 14.34
N ARG A 122 -13.79 -16.85 13.52
CA ARG A 122 -12.51 -17.51 13.26
C ARG A 122 -11.63 -16.70 12.31
N GLU A 123 -12.19 -16.16 11.23
CA GLU A 123 -11.44 -15.30 10.30
C GLU A 123 -10.85 -14.06 11.01
N ALA A 124 -11.59 -13.50 11.97
CA ALA A 124 -11.11 -12.39 12.80
C ALA A 124 -9.90 -12.80 13.67
N LEU A 125 -9.91 -14.00 14.26
CA LEU A 125 -8.78 -14.52 15.03
C LEU A 125 -7.55 -14.73 14.15
N ILE A 126 -7.75 -15.33 12.97
CA ILE A 126 -6.67 -15.60 12.02
C ILE A 126 -6.02 -14.31 11.53
N ARG A 127 -6.82 -13.29 11.21
CA ARG A 127 -6.31 -11.96 10.83
C ARG A 127 -5.51 -11.29 11.93
N GLU A 128 -5.92 -11.45 13.18
CA GLU A 128 -5.19 -10.87 14.30
C GLU A 128 -3.84 -11.60 14.51
N VAL A 129 -3.81 -12.93 14.38
CA VAL A 129 -2.55 -13.70 14.42
C VAL A 129 -1.63 -13.28 13.29
N PHE A 130 -2.14 -13.19 12.07
CA PHE A 130 -1.38 -12.70 10.91
C PHE A 130 -0.77 -11.33 11.17
N ARG A 131 -1.56 -10.38 11.69
CA ARG A 131 -1.08 -9.03 12.03
C ARG A 131 0.01 -9.05 13.10
N ARG A 132 -0.06 -9.95 14.09
CA ARG A 132 0.99 -10.08 15.11
C ARG A 132 2.29 -10.63 14.53
N CYS A 133 2.22 -11.42 13.47
CA CYS A 133 3.38 -11.97 12.78
C CYS A 133 3.96 -11.00 11.73
N ASP A 134 3.11 -10.20 11.07
CA ASP A 134 3.45 -9.18 10.06
C ASP A 134 4.10 -7.96 10.73
N ALA A 135 5.38 -8.11 11.09
CA ALA A 135 6.12 -7.14 11.89
C ALA A 135 6.42 -5.85 11.12
N ASN A 136 6.64 -5.95 9.80
CA ASN A 136 6.89 -4.78 8.95
C ASN A 136 5.59 -4.17 8.37
N ARG A 137 4.44 -4.84 8.53
CA ARG A 137 3.11 -4.42 8.06
C ARG A 137 3.05 -4.23 6.55
N ASP A 138 3.80 -5.04 5.80
CA ASP A 138 3.77 -5.02 4.34
C ASP A 138 2.60 -5.84 3.76
N GLY A 139 1.83 -6.51 4.62
CA GLY A 139 0.67 -7.31 4.24
C GLY A 139 1.00 -8.73 3.79
N SER A 140 2.25 -9.17 3.97
CA SER A 140 2.74 -10.51 3.61
C SER A 140 3.73 -11.03 4.66
N LEU A 141 3.61 -12.30 5.03
CA LEU A 141 4.56 -12.90 5.98
C LEU A 141 5.79 -13.37 5.23
N SER A 142 6.89 -12.64 5.43
CA SER A 142 8.23 -13.08 5.03
C SER A 142 8.61 -14.37 5.75
N ARG A 143 9.63 -15.10 5.27
CA ARG A 143 10.16 -16.30 5.94
C ARG A 143 10.39 -16.12 7.44
N ARG A 144 10.94 -14.96 7.84
CA ARG A 144 11.21 -14.62 9.26
C ARG A 144 9.95 -14.33 10.07
N GLU A 145 8.96 -13.72 9.45
CA GLU A 145 7.68 -13.39 10.09
C GLU A 145 6.84 -14.66 10.25
N MET A 146 6.82 -15.51 9.23
CA MET A 146 6.20 -16.82 9.26
C MET A 146 6.89 -17.77 10.24
N GLN A 147 8.20 -17.63 10.46
CA GLN A 147 8.92 -18.39 11.50
C GLN A 147 8.37 -18.10 12.90
N THR A 148 7.97 -16.84 13.15
CA THR A 148 7.40 -16.45 14.44
C THR A 148 6.09 -17.19 14.67
N PHE A 149 5.27 -17.32 13.63
CA PHE A 149 4.07 -18.16 13.67
C PHE A 149 4.41 -19.64 13.87
N ALA A 150 5.37 -20.20 13.13
CA ALA A 150 5.75 -21.59 13.25
C ALA A 150 6.25 -21.95 14.65
N VAL A 151 7.07 -21.11 15.26
CA VAL A 151 7.53 -21.31 16.65
C VAL A 151 6.34 -21.25 17.61
N ALA A 152 5.40 -20.33 17.40
CA ALA A 152 4.19 -20.23 18.20
C ALA A 152 3.22 -21.42 18.02
N THR A 153 3.25 -22.11 16.87
CA THR A 153 2.52 -23.36 16.64
C THR A 153 3.24 -24.60 17.19
N GLY A 154 4.45 -24.43 17.73
CA GLY A 154 5.24 -25.50 18.35
C GLY A 154 6.40 -26.04 17.50
N PHE A 155 6.82 -25.32 16.45
CA PHE A 155 8.04 -25.64 15.72
C PHE A 155 9.28 -25.32 16.59
N ASP A 156 10.04 -26.35 16.96
CA ASP A 156 11.29 -26.26 17.75
C ASP A 156 12.57 -26.40 16.88
N GLY A 157 12.40 -26.44 15.56
CA GLY A 157 13.51 -26.61 14.61
C GLY A 157 14.38 -25.35 14.47
N SER A 158 15.58 -25.53 13.92
CA SER A 158 16.50 -24.44 13.62
C SER A 158 16.04 -23.56 12.45
N ASP A 159 16.62 -22.36 12.31
CA ASP A 159 16.33 -21.46 11.16
C ASP A 159 16.60 -22.12 9.81
N ALA A 160 17.59 -23.02 9.74
CA ALA A 160 17.91 -23.77 8.53
C ALA A 160 16.82 -24.81 8.21
N GLU A 161 16.31 -25.52 9.22
CA GLU A 161 15.20 -26.47 9.05
C GLU A 161 13.92 -25.71 8.66
N TRP A 162 13.66 -24.56 9.28
CA TRP A 162 12.53 -23.71 8.90
C TRP A 162 12.61 -23.21 7.46
N ALA A 163 13.81 -22.87 6.97
CA ALA A 163 13.98 -22.41 5.59
C ALA A 163 13.59 -23.49 4.57
N GLU A 164 13.88 -24.77 4.84
CA GLU A 164 13.44 -25.87 4.00
C GLU A 164 11.93 -26.07 4.06
N GLU A 165 11.34 -26.01 5.26
CA GLU A 165 9.89 -26.14 5.47
C GLU A 165 9.10 -24.99 4.82
N PHE A 166 9.61 -23.75 4.91
CA PHE A 166 8.98 -22.58 4.28
C PHE A 166 8.94 -22.70 2.75
N VAL A 167 10.01 -23.23 2.14
CA VAL A 167 10.03 -23.49 0.69
C VAL A 167 9.00 -24.54 0.30
N ALA A 168 8.86 -25.61 1.09
CA ALA A 168 7.84 -26.64 0.86
C ALA A 168 6.42 -26.07 1.00
N LEU A 169 6.19 -25.24 2.01
CA LEU A 169 4.91 -24.57 2.28
C LEU A 169 4.53 -23.61 1.14
N CYS A 170 5.47 -22.79 0.66
CA CYS A 170 5.25 -21.92 -0.48
C CYS A 170 4.94 -22.69 -1.78
N ALA A 171 5.55 -23.87 -1.96
CA ALA A 171 5.28 -24.73 -3.10
C ALA A 171 3.87 -25.35 -3.07
N ASP A 172 3.37 -25.71 -1.88
CA ASP A 172 2.04 -26.30 -1.69
C ASP A 172 0.91 -25.27 -1.87
N GLN A 173 1.12 -24.02 -1.45
CA GLN A 173 0.18 -22.90 -1.59
C GLN A 173 0.12 -22.30 -3.01
N GLY A 174 0.40 -23.10 -4.05
CA GLY A 174 0.27 -22.68 -5.45
C GLY A 174 1.51 -22.03 -6.07
N GLY A 175 2.69 -22.23 -5.47
CA GLY A 175 3.96 -21.78 -6.04
C GLY A 175 4.30 -20.32 -5.75
N VAL A 176 3.97 -19.85 -4.54
CA VAL A 176 4.46 -18.57 -4.02
C VAL A 176 5.98 -18.58 -4.08
N ASP A 177 6.59 -17.50 -4.59
CA ASP A 177 8.04 -17.44 -4.67
C ASP A 177 8.63 -17.27 -3.25
N PRO A 178 9.47 -18.22 -2.76
CA PRO A 178 10.00 -18.17 -1.41
C PRO A 178 11.03 -17.04 -1.20
N ASP A 179 11.50 -16.40 -2.27
CA ASP A 179 12.37 -15.23 -2.29
C ASP A 179 11.58 -13.94 -2.66
N GLY A 180 10.28 -14.07 -2.93
CA GLY A 180 9.36 -13.01 -3.34
C GLY A 180 8.64 -12.34 -2.16
N ALA A 181 7.39 -11.93 -2.39
CA ALA A 181 6.62 -11.11 -1.44
C ALA A 181 6.26 -11.81 -0.11
N GLY A 182 6.40 -13.14 0.00
CA GLY A 182 5.98 -13.90 1.20
C GLY A 182 4.53 -14.39 1.12
N ILE A 183 4.00 -14.87 2.24
CA ILE A 183 2.66 -15.49 2.33
C ILE A 183 1.63 -14.40 2.67
N GLY A 184 0.70 -14.12 1.76
CA GLY A 184 -0.36 -13.15 2.01
C GLY A 184 -1.43 -13.66 2.98
N ILE A 185 -2.28 -12.75 3.48
CA ILE A 185 -3.37 -13.10 4.40
C ILE A 185 -4.34 -14.14 3.82
N GLY A 186 -4.56 -14.14 2.50
CA GLY A 186 -5.42 -15.12 1.83
C GLY A 186 -4.86 -16.53 1.89
N ASP A 187 -3.56 -16.68 1.62
CA ASP A 187 -2.85 -17.95 1.67
C ASP A 187 -2.68 -18.43 3.11
N PHE A 188 -2.42 -17.51 4.04
CA PHE A 188 -2.37 -17.83 5.47
C PHE A 188 -3.73 -18.31 6.00
N LEU A 189 -4.83 -17.67 5.59
CA LEU A 189 -6.19 -18.10 5.92
C LEU A 189 -6.45 -19.51 5.40
N GLN A 190 -6.02 -19.84 4.19
CA GLN A 190 -6.16 -21.17 3.63
C GLN A 190 -5.34 -22.19 4.44
N LEU A 191 -4.08 -21.87 4.74
CA LEU A 191 -3.16 -22.72 5.49
C LEU A 191 -3.71 -23.12 6.87
N VAL A 192 -4.19 -22.16 7.66
CA VAL A 192 -4.68 -22.43 9.02
C VAL A 192 -6.09 -23.02 9.07
N ASN A 193 -6.81 -22.98 7.94
CA ASN A 193 -8.12 -23.63 7.78
C ASN A 193 -8.03 -25.01 7.11
N ASP A 194 -6.86 -25.41 6.62
CA ASP A 194 -6.68 -26.69 5.93
C ASP A 194 -6.64 -27.85 6.94
N ASP A 195 -7.75 -28.56 7.09
CA ASP A 195 -7.90 -29.75 7.97
C ASP A 195 -7.40 -31.05 7.33
N SER A 196 -6.68 -30.97 6.21
CA SER A 196 -6.13 -32.15 5.56
C SER A 196 -4.96 -32.73 6.34
N ASP A 197 -4.60 -33.98 6.05
CA ASP A 197 -3.47 -34.69 6.67
C ASP A 197 -2.11 -34.01 6.38
N ALA A 198 -2.06 -33.12 5.37
CA ALA A 198 -0.91 -32.30 5.00
C ALA A 198 -1.04 -30.83 5.47
N GLY A 199 -2.19 -30.45 6.03
CA GLY A 199 -2.52 -29.10 6.43
C GLY A 199 -1.92 -28.67 7.76
N GLN A 200 -1.92 -27.37 8.01
CA GLN A 200 -1.53 -26.77 9.29
C GLN A 200 -2.75 -26.19 10.01
N TYR A 201 -3.83 -26.97 10.06
CA TYR A 201 -5.05 -26.58 10.77
C TYR A 201 -4.73 -26.13 12.19
N CYS A 202 -5.08 -24.88 12.48
CA CYS A 202 -5.04 -24.34 13.83
C CYS A 202 -6.49 -24.23 14.32
N SER A 203 -6.78 -24.77 15.50
CA SER A 203 -8.06 -24.57 16.15
C SER A 203 -8.20 -23.15 16.69
N ASP A 204 -9.43 -22.71 16.93
CA ASP A 204 -9.69 -21.37 17.47
C ASP A 204 -9.07 -21.18 18.87
N ASP A 205 -8.83 -22.26 19.62
CA ASP A 205 -8.17 -22.25 20.92
C ASP A 205 -6.66 -22.02 20.77
N GLU A 206 -6.03 -22.71 19.82
CA GLU A 206 -4.61 -22.54 19.49
C GLU A 206 -4.31 -21.13 18.98
N LEU A 207 -5.17 -20.60 18.09
CA LEU A 207 -5.04 -19.23 17.59
C LEU A 207 -5.14 -18.20 18.72
N ARG A 208 -6.03 -18.42 19.71
CA ARG A 208 -6.14 -17.53 20.88
C ARG A 208 -4.91 -17.64 21.78
N GLN A 209 -4.42 -18.84 22.01
CA GLN A 209 -3.22 -19.08 22.80
C GLN A 209 -1.99 -18.41 22.17
N MET A 210 -1.87 -18.44 20.84
CA MET A 210 -0.83 -17.70 20.12
C MET A 210 -0.92 -16.20 20.32
N LEU A 211 -2.13 -15.63 20.31
CA LEU A 211 -2.33 -14.19 20.56
C LEU A 211 -1.93 -13.76 21.97
N GLU A 212 -1.98 -14.67 22.94
CA GLU A 212 -1.54 -14.45 24.32
C GLU A 212 -0.02 -14.58 24.47
N ASP A 213 0.62 -15.50 23.74
CA ASP A 213 2.07 -15.76 23.80
C ASP A 213 2.87 -14.76 22.95
N LEU A 214 2.33 -14.37 21.78
CA LEU A 214 2.92 -13.34 20.93
C LEU A 214 2.84 -11.99 21.65
N PRO A 215 3.98 -11.29 21.84
CA PRO A 215 4.00 -10.05 22.58
C PRO A 215 2.99 -9.05 21.98
N ALA A 216 2.13 -8.52 22.84
CA ALA A 216 1.35 -7.33 22.49
C ALA A 216 2.34 -6.18 22.22
N GLU A 217 2.07 -5.41 21.17
CA GLU A 217 2.94 -4.31 20.72
C GLU A 217 3.37 -3.39 21.88
N PRO A 218 4.62 -2.88 21.91
CA PRO A 218 4.96 -1.70 22.70
C PRO A 218 4.32 -0.41 22.12
#